data_AF-A0A945GU49-F1
#
_entry.id   AF-A0A945GU49-F1
#
_cell.length_a   1.000
_cell.length_b   1.000
_cell.length_c   1.000
_cell.angle_alpha   90.00
_cell.angle_beta   90.00
_cell.angle_gamma   90.00
#
_symmetry.space_group_name_H-M   'P 1'
#
loop_
_entity.id
_entity.type
_entity.pdbx_description
1 polymer ?
#
loop_
_entity_poly.entity_id
_entity_poly.type
_entity_poly.pdbx_seq_one_letter_code
_entity_poly.pdbx_strand_id
1 'polypeptide(L)'
;MNTQTRLHRRRGIALMLVMIAILVVGGMATAYFSARDNSLAISTNVSSASRARIAAESGLDLAIAILETNADWRTNHIDGVILQDYQLSDSFITITVVDKETDLPPTESTMEVDITVLSTVEGRTQITQATATIIPNDDEFDVDYSEYAVFAQDEITISDASTVKNWTASPSYTQNTVQIGTLATQPLAVQIDTVFSTSSLELHSYDYASSMLSSRNLRRFEFNDQLPFFDPPPAPSGGKAFELSAAGNEHDSDGSWNDHFAPMFLNHSFGSNSTDTYISEGTYSVDVLSLNSRHSITIIGDVIISVDDDLILRNTTITLADDATLAIHVGGDLKIKSSRIGDESHSSNSWMDPSRVQLYGHGSNDWEISGISLVKAELYAPDCEIELRGASTLCGRVAGEEVNIRGTSRILYDQSLDHGGFAETDGMLYTENGSLRSELQLISELNPTLLESIEQAFFATIDSYPIDSDAYAMANNSYFADWRDEPTDRLHDVIYEIVVHGTDARRWERLARVAHNTIDNSHSNGTNRNYSPPQFDDINQFDWDDLNWDDFENDMSDEYFNNLSMVNFQ
;
A
#
# COMPACT_ATOMS: atom_id res chain seq x y z
N MET A 1 -59.87 -44.55 -88.49
CA MET A 1 -59.37 -43.23 -88.04
C MET A 1 -58.30 -43.48 -87.00
N ASN A 2 -57.02 -43.30 -87.38
CA ASN A 2 -55.86 -43.53 -86.51
C ASN A 2 -54.98 -42.28 -86.55
N THR A 3 -54.95 -41.55 -85.45
CA THR A 3 -54.16 -40.33 -85.27
C THR A 3 -52.92 -40.70 -84.46
N GLN A 4 -51.78 -40.93 -85.13
CA GLN A 4 -50.49 -41.09 -84.47
C GLN A 4 -49.86 -39.71 -84.22
N THR A 5 -49.79 -39.30 -82.96
CA THR A 5 -49.06 -38.12 -82.49
C THR A 5 -47.56 -38.41 -82.42
N ARG A 6 -46.76 -37.72 -83.24
CA ARG A 6 -45.29 -37.73 -83.17
C ARG A 6 -44.80 -36.76 -82.09
N LEU A 7 -44.34 -37.27 -80.95
CA LEU A 7 -43.57 -36.51 -79.95
C LEU A 7 -42.13 -36.32 -80.43
N HIS A 8 -41.80 -35.13 -80.96
CA HIS A 8 -40.45 -34.75 -81.33
C HIS A 8 -39.63 -34.25 -80.12
N ARG A 9 -38.64 -35.06 -79.73
CA ARG A 9 -37.27 -34.72 -79.29
C ARG A 9 -37.04 -33.39 -78.51
N ARG A 10 -37.36 -33.39 -77.20
CA ARG A 10 -36.83 -32.42 -76.19
C ARG A 10 -35.74 -33.04 -75.30
N ARG A 11 -34.75 -33.75 -75.87
CA ARG A 11 -33.71 -34.44 -75.08
C ARG A 11 -32.37 -33.69 -74.96
N GLY A 12 -32.14 -32.64 -75.75
CA GLY A 12 -30.87 -31.87 -75.69
C GLY A 12 -30.79 -30.87 -74.53
N ILE A 13 -31.91 -30.23 -74.18
CA ILE A 13 -31.95 -29.19 -73.12
C ILE A 13 -31.81 -29.83 -71.73
N ALA A 14 -32.38 -31.02 -71.53
CA ALA A 14 -32.26 -31.74 -70.26
C ALA A 14 -30.81 -32.09 -69.91
N LEU A 15 -29.98 -32.42 -70.91
CA LEU A 15 -28.59 -32.81 -70.68
C LEU A 15 -27.70 -31.59 -70.36
N MET A 16 -27.95 -30.44 -70.98
CA MET A 16 -27.26 -29.19 -70.61
C MET A 16 -27.65 -28.73 -69.19
N LEU A 17 -28.92 -28.83 -68.81
CA LEU A 17 -29.35 -28.48 -67.44
C LEU A 17 -28.71 -29.38 -66.39
N VAL A 18 -28.57 -30.68 -66.66
CA VAL A 18 -27.88 -31.60 -65.76
C VAL A 18 -26.39 -31.27 -65.64
N MET A 19 -25.71 -30.92 -66.74
CA MET A 19 -24.31 -30.50 -66.68
C MET A 19 -24.11 -29.22 -65.87
N ILE A 20 -24.99 -28.21 -66.07
CA ILE A 20 -24.93 -26.96 -65.29
C ILE A 20 -25.21 -27.25 -63.81
N ALA A 21 -26.22 -28.07 -63.50
CA ALA A 21 -26.53 -28.44 -62.12
C ALA A 21 -25.35 -29.15 -61.44
N ILE A 22 -24.67 -30.08 -62.13
CA ILE A 22 -23.47 -30.74 -61.60
C ILE A 22 -22.33 -29.75 -61.38
N LEU A 23 -22.16 -28.77 -62.26
CA LEU A 23 -21.10 -27.76 -62.15
C LEU A 23 -21.37 -26.82 -60.97
N VAL A 24 -22.60 -26.35 -60.80
CA VAL A 24 -23.01 -25.52 -59.66
C VAL A 24 -22.89 -26.28 -58.34
N VAL A 25 -23.37 -27.53 -58.28
CA VAL A 25 -23.26 -28.37 -57.07
C VAL A 25 -21.79 -28.68 -56.76
N GLY A 26 -20.96 -28.96 -57.76
CA GLY A 26 -19.52 -29.16 -57.58
C GLY A 26 -18.80 -27.89 -57.09
N GLY A 27 -19.16 -26.73 -57.63
CA GLY A 27 -18.66 -25.43 -57.18
C GLY A 27 -19.05 -25.11 -55.74
N MET A 28 -20.32 -25.31 -55.38
CA MET A 28 -20.78 -25.12 -53.99
C MET A 28 -20.13 -26.11 -53.03
N ALA A 29 -19.93 -27.37 -53.43
CA ALA A 29 -19.26 -28.36 -52.59
C ALA A 29 -17.79 -27.98 -52.32
N THR A 30 -17.05 -27.54 -53.35
CA THR A 30 -15.66 -27.10 -53.19
C THR A 30 -15.53 -25.83 -52.35
N ALA A 31 -16.39 -24.84 -52.58
CA ALA A 31 -16.46 -23.64 -51.74
C ALA A 31 -16.79 -23.97 -50.27
N TYR A 32 -17.72 -24.90 -50.03
CA TYR A 32 -18.06 -25.36 -48.69
C TYR A 32 -16.89 -26.05 -47.97
N PHE A 33 -16.12 -26.90 -48.67
CA PHE A 33 -14.93 -27.52 -48.09
C PHE A 33 -13.83 -26.49 -47.79
N SER A 34 -13.60 -25.53 -48.69
CA SER A 34 -12.64 -24.44 -48.46
C SER A 34 -13.02 -23.56 -47.26
N ALA A 35 -14.31 -23.25 -47.09
CA ALA A 35 -14.79 -22.49 -45.94
C ALA A 35 -14.62 -23.26 -44.61
N ARG A 36 -14.73 -24.59 -44.65
CA ARG A 36 -14.56 -25.44 -43.45
C ARG A 36 -13.09 -25.52 -43.01
N ASP A 37 -12.14 -25.54 -43.94
CA ASP A 37 -10.72 -25.59 -43.58
C ASP A 37 -10.28 -24.30 -42.86
N ASN A 38 -10.79 -23.14 -43.28
CA ASN A 38 -10.60 -21.87 -42.56
C ASN A 38 -11.17 -21.91 -41.14
N SER A 39 -12.31 -22.58 -40.93
CA SER A 39 -12.90 -22.71 -39.59
C SER A 39 -12.03 -23.52 -38.62
N LEU A 40 -11.26 -24.49 -39.12
CA LEU A 40 -10.32 -25.27 -38.30
C LEU A 40 -9.10 -24.43 -37.93
N ALA A 41 -8.54 -23.66 -38.86
CA ALA A 41 -7.43 -22.74 -38.57
C ALA A 41 -7.84 -21.64 -37.57
N ILE A 42 -9.06 -21.09 -37.70
CA ILE A 42 -9.59 -20.11 -36.75
C ILE A 42 -9.82 -20.75 -35.38
N SER A 43 -10.45 -21.93 -35.34
CA SER A 43 -10.72 -22.64 -34.07
C SER A 43 -9.44 -22.99 -33.33
N THR A 44 -8.40 -23.45 -34.03
CA THR A 44 -7.09 -23.72 -33.45
C THR A 44 -6.42 -22.44 -32.95
N ASN A 45 -6.44 -21.35 -33.71
CA ASN A 45 -5.92 -20.06 -33.26
C ASN A 45 -6.65 -19.53 -32.01
N VAL A 46 -7.98 -19.59 -31.98
CA VAL A 46 -8.79 -19.16 -30.83
C VAL A 46 -8.50 -20.04 -29.61
N SER A 47 -8.39 -21.36 -29.81
CA SER A 47 -8.03 -22.29 -28.74
C SER A 47 -6.64 -22.00 -28.18
N SER A 48 -5.64 -21.80 -29.04
CA SER A 48 -4.25 -21.53 -28.63
C SER A 48 -4.10 -20.14 -28.00
N ALA A 49 -4.80 -19.12 -28.49
CA ALA A 49 -4.86 -17.80 -27.84
C ALA A 49 -5.53 -17.87 -26.46
N SER A 50 -6.63 -18.62 -26.33
CA SER A 50 -7.30 -18.84 -25.04
C SER A 50 -6.39 -19.58 -24.05
N ARG A 51 -5.69 -20.62 -24.51
CA ARG A 51 -4.69 -21.33 -23.69
C ARG A 51 -3.53 -20.43 -23.26
N ALA A 52 -2.99 -19.62 -24.18
CA ALA A 52 -1.94 -18.66 -23.85
C ALA A 52 -2.41 -17.64 -22.80
N ARG A 53 -3.65 -17.16 -22.91
CA ARG A 53 -4.23 -16.25 -21.91
C ARG A 53 -4.36 -16.90 -20.53
N ILE A 54 -4.94 -18.10 -20.47
CA ILE A 54 -5.07 -18.84 -19.21
C ILE A 54 -3.69 -19.07 -18.59
N ALA A 55 -2.69 -19.42 -19.42
CA ALA A 55 -1.32 -19.58 -18.96
C ALA A 55 -0.67 -18.27 -18.49
N ALA A 56 -0.98 -17.12 -19.11
CA ALA A 56 -0.52 -15.81 -18.65
C ALA A 56 -1.17 -15.43 -17.30
N GLU A 57 -2.47 -15.71 -17.14
CA GLU A 57 -3.19 -15.51 -15.87
C GLU A 57 -2.61 -16.42 -14.77
N SER A 58 -2.36 -17.71 -15.04
CA SER A 58 -1.68 -18.61 -14.09
C SER A 58 -0.22 -18.23 -13.83
N GLY A 59 0.47 -17.65 -14.83
CA GLY A 59 1.82 -17.13 -14.66
C GLY A 59 1.85 -15.87 -13.78
N LEU A 60 0.78 -15.08 -13.76
CA LEU A 60 0.62 -13.97 -12.83
C LEU A 60 0.41 -14.48 -11.40
N ASP A 61 -0.44 -15.49 -11.21
CA ASP A 61 -0.61 -16.13 -9.90
C ASP A 61 0.74 -16.69 -9.38
N LEU A 62 1.56 -17.26 -10.27
CA LEU A 62 2.91 -17.71 -9.94
C LEU A 62 3.85 -16.54 -9.62
N ALA A 63 3.76 -15.43 -10.35
CA ALA A 63 4.56 -14.24 -10.07
C ALA A 63 4.28 -13.71 -8.66
N ILE A 64 2.99 -13.57 -8.31
CA ILE A 64 2.56 -13.12 -6.98
C ILE A 64 3.06 -14.10 -5.91
N ALA A 65 2.92 -15.41 -6.14
CA ALA A 65 3.44 -16.40 -5.21
C ALA A 65 4.96 -16.32 -5.03
N ILE A 66 5.73 -15.96 -6.06
CA ILE A 66 7.18 -15.73 -5.93
C ILE A 66 7.44 -14.48 -5.07
N LEU A 67 6.68 -13.40 -5.28
CA LEU A 67 6.81 -12.16 -4.51
C LEU A 67 6.45 -12.34 -3.02
N GLU A 68 5.52 -13.25 -2.72
CA GLU A 68 5.12 -13.62 -1.35
C GLU A 68 6.19 -14.48 -0.62
N THR A 69 7.19 -15.02 -1.32
CA THR A 69 8.21 -15.92 -0.73
C THR A 69 9.53 -15.22 -0.45
N ASN A 70 10.39 -15.86 0.36
CA ASN A 70 11.80 -15.46 0.58
C ASN A 70 12.72 -15.63 -0.64
N ALA A 71 12.18 -15.86 -1.83
CA ALA A 71 13.00 -15.86 -3.03
C ALA A 71 13.60 -14.46 -3.20
N ASP A 72 14.90 -14.40 -3.49
CA ASP A 72 15.62 -13.13 -3.74
C ASP A 72 15.26 -12.55 -5.12
N TRP A 73 13.98 -12.36 -5.41
CA TRP A 73 13.49 -11.89 -6.70
C TRP A 73 13.88 -10.44 -6.98
N ARG A 74 14.24 -9.67 -5.93
CA ARG A 74 14.68 -8.26 -6.02
C ARG A 74 16.08 -8.12 -6.56
N THR A 75 17.00 -9.04 -6.27
CA THR A 75 18.39 -8.94 -6.74
C THR A 75 18.79 -10.07 -7.69
N ASN A 76 18.13 -11.23 -7.59
CA ASN A 76 18.37 -12.39 -8.44
C ASN A 76 17.47 -12.39 -9.69
N HIS A 77 17.59 -11.34 -10.49
CA HIS A 77 16.96 -11.23 -11.81
C HIS A 77 17.98 -10.79 -12.86
N ILE A 78 17.60 -10.91 -14.12
CA ILE A 78 18.36 -10.35 -15.24
C ILE A 78 17.47 -9.30 -15.89
N ASP A 79 17.78 -8.03 -15.67
CA ASP A 79 17.01 -6.88 -16.19
C ASP A 79 15.50 -6.98 -15.85
N GLY A 80 15.18 -7.39 -14.61
CA GLY A 80 13.81 -7.54 -14.11
C GLY A 80 13.12 -8.84 -14.53
N VAL A 81 13.77 -9.69 -15.33
CA VAL A 81 13.21 -11.00 -15.71
C VAL A 81 13.48 -12.01 -14.59
N ILE A 82 12.41 -12.44 -13.91
CA ILE A 82 12.47 -13.44 -12.82
C ILE A 82 12.44 -14.85 -13.41
N LEU A 83 11.53 -15.11 -14.35
CA LEU A 83 11.41 -16.39 -15.06
C LEU A 83 11.42 -16.13 -16.56
N GLN A 84 12.26 -16.87 -17.29
CA GLN A 84 12.35 -16.80 -18.75
C GLN A 84 12.00 -18.15 -19.37
N ASP A 85 11.08 -18.15 -20.33
CA ASP A 85 10.62 -19.34 -21.07
C ASP A 85 10.30 -20.55 -20.15
N TYR A 86 9.71 -20.27 -18.99
CA TYR A 86 9.34 -21.29 -18.03
C TYR A 86 8.17 -22.11 -18.53
N GLN A 87 8.34 -23.43 -18.59
CA GLN A 87 7.30 -24.31 -19.12
C GLN A 87 6.19 -24.54 -18.07
N LEU A 88 5.00 -24.03 -18.35
CA LEU A 88 3.78 -24.27 -17.59
C LEU A 88 2.82 -25.09 -18.45
N SER A 89 2.77 -26.41 -18.23
CA SER A 89 2.01 -27.35 -19.06
C SER A 89 2.48 -27.31 -20.54
N ASP A 90 1.56 -27.05 -21.48
CA ASP A 90 1.83 -26.92 -22.92
C ASP A 90 2.21 -25.48 -23.35
N SER A 91 2.50 -24.59 -22.40
CA SER A 91 2.82 -23.18 -22.64
C SER A 91 4.19 -22.81 -22.08
N PHE A 92 4.76 -21.73 -22.61
CA PHE A 92 5.96 -21.10 -22.07
C PHE A 92 5.61 -19.71 -21.56
N ILE A 93 5.99 -19.39 -20.32
CA ILE A 93 5.75 -18.08 -19.72
C ILE A 93 7.08 -17.37 -19.43
N THR A 94 7.07 -16.04 -19.54
CA THR A 94 8.15 -15.15 -19.09
C THR A 94 7.54 -14.14 -18.15
N ILE A 95 8.14 -13.98 -16.97
CA ILE A 95 7.70 -13.05 -15.92
C ILE A 95 8.76 -11.97 -15.79
N THR A 96 8.34 -10.72 -15.96
CA THR A 96 9.17 -9.53 -15.82
C THR A 96 8.56 -8.63 -14.76
N VAL A 97 9.41 -8.08 -13.89
CA VAL A 97 9.04 -7.18 -12.81
C VAL A 97 9.86 -5.91 -12.94
N VAL A 98 9.22 -4.77 -12.81
CA VAL A 98 9.83 -3.43 -12.93
C VAL A 98 9.40 -2.62 -11.71
N ASP A 99 10.34 -1.91 -11.11
CA ASP A 99 10.06 -0.96 -10.03
C ASP A 99 9.20 0.20 -10.57
N LYS A 100 8.04 0.43 -9.96
CA LYS A 100 7.06 1.38 -10.48
C LYS A 100 7.48 2.84 -10.32
N GLU A 101 8.33 3.14 -9.34
CA GLU A 101 8.79 4.52 -9.11
C GLU A 101 9.91 4.90 -10.07
N THR A 102 10.82 3.96 -10.33
CA THR A 102 12.04 4.22 -11.09
C THR A 102 11.96 3.79 -12.56
N ASP A 103 10.98 2.98 -12.95
CA ASP A 103 10.89 2.30 -14.26
C ASP A 103 12.13 1.44 -14.58
N LEU A 104 12.88 1.03 -13.55
CA LEU A 104 14.09 0.21 -13.66
C LEU A 104 13.86 -1.19 -13.09
N PRO A 105 14.75 -2.16 -13.36
CA PRO A 105 14.72 -3.44 -12.68
C PRO A 105 14.69 -3.27 -11.15
N PRO A 106 13.97 -4.14 -10.42
CA PRO A 106 13.81 -3.99 -8.98
C PRO A 106 15.17 -4.07 -8.26
N THR A 107 15.22 -3.46 -7.09
CA THR A 107 16.35 -3.45 -6.16
C THR A 107 15.86 -3.83 -4.77
N GLU A 108 16.77 -3.97 -3.79
CA GLU A 108 16.41 -4.31 -2.40
C GLU A 108 15.39 -3.33 -1.79
N SER A 109 15.43 -2.05 -2.19
CA SER A 109 14.51 -1.02 -1.69
C SER A 109 13.18 -0.94 -2.45
N THR A 110 12.94 -1.80 -3.44
CA THR A 110 11.72 -1.75 -4.25
C THR A 110 10.51 -2.26 -3.47
N MET A 111 9.51 -1.40 -3.29
CA MET A 111 8.27 -1.67 -2.56
C MET A 111 7.02 -1.75 -3.45
N GLU A 112 7.05 -1.16 -4.64
CA GLU A 112 5.94 -1.25 -5.60
C GLU A 112 6.48 -1.65 -6.98
N VAL A 113 5.84 -2.64 -7.59
CA VAL A 113 6.29 -3.21 -8.86
C VAL A 113 5.16 -3.38 -9.87
N ASP A 114 5.49 -3.19 -11.13
CA ASP A 114 4.68 -3.61 -12.26
C ASP A 114 5.15 -4.98 -12.76
N ILE A 115 4.25 -5.96 -12.69
CA ILE A 115 4.44 -7.33 -13.14
C ILE A 115 3.89 -7.46 -14.55
N THR A 116 4.71 -7.98 -15.46
CA THR A 116 4.30 -8.34 -16.83
C THR A 116 4.56 -9.82 -17.07
N VAL A 117 3.52 -10.55 -17.45
CA VAL A 117 3.60 -11.97 -17.78
C VAL A 117 3.28 -12.17 -19.26
N LEU A 118 4.28 -12.63 -20.02
CA LEU A 118 4.15 -13.03 -21.41
C LEU A 118 4.00 -14.55 -21.49
N SER A 119 2.93 -15.05 -22.11
CA SER A 119 2.72 -16.49 -22.35
C SER A 119 2.68 -16.82 -23.83
N THR A 120 3.32 -17.90 -24.24
CA THR A 120 3.35 -18.41 -25.62
C THR A 120 2.82 -19.84 -25.72
N VAL A 121 1.82 -20.06 -26.58
CA VAL A 121 1.29 -21.39 -26.94
C VAL A 121 1.26 -21.53 -28.44
N GLU A 122 2.00 -22.51 -28.99
CA GLU A 122 2.06 -22.78 -30.44
C GLU A 122 2.41 -21.52 -31.27
N GLY A 123 3.27 -20.65 -30.74
CA GLY A 123 3.68 -19.39 -31.38
C GLY A 123 2.68 -18.23 -31.24
N ARG A 124 1.62 -18.39 -30.44
CA ARG A 124 0.69 -17.31 -30.08
C ARG A 124 1.04 -16.75 -28.71
N THR A 125 1.26 -15.44 -28.64
CA THR A 125 1.64 -14.73 -27.42
C THR A 125 0.44 -14.02 -26.80
N GLN A 126 0.34 -14.01 -25.47
CA GLN A 126 -0.58 -13.19 -24.67
C GLN A 126 0.19 -12.50 -23.55
N ILE A 127 -0.26 -11.31 -23.15
CA ILE A 127 0.35 -10.52 -22.08
C ILE A 127 -0.70 -10.22 -21.02
N THR A 128 -0.35 -10.43 -19.76
CA THR A 128 -1.13 -10.03 -18.58
C THR A 128 -0.24 -9.12 -17.72
N GLN A 129 -0.82 -8.06 -17.16
CA GLN A 129 -0.11 -7.12 -16.30
C GLN A 129 -0.84 -6.95 -14.96
N ALA A 130 -0.08 -6.65 -13.91
CA ALA A 130 -0.59 -6.26 -12.60
C ALA A 130 0.39 -5.33 -11.92
N THR A 131 -0.12 -4.46 -11.05
CA THR A 131 0.73 -3.72 -10.11
C THR A 131 0.63 -4.40 -8.76
N ALA A 132 1.75 -4.62 -8.09
CA ALA A 132 1.83 -5.19 -6.76
C ALA A 132 2.59 -4.25 -5.82
N THR A 133 2.01 -4.02 -4.65
CA THR A 133 2.69 -3.36 -3.52
C THR A 133 3.15 -4.47 -2.59
N ILE A 134 4.46 -4.58 -2.41
CA ILE A 134 5.05 -5.46 -1.43
C ILE A 134 5.02 -4.72 -0.10
N ILE A 135 4.29 -5.28 0.85
CA ILE A 135 4.42 -4.88 2.24
C ILE A 135 5.58 -5.72 2.75
N PRO A 136 6.74 -5.12 3.08
CA PRO A 136 7.77 -5.90 3.74
C PRO A 136 7.14 -6.48 5.01
N ASN A 137 6.98 -7.80 5.05
CA ASN A 137 7.07 -8.53 6.32
C ASN A 137 8.54 -8.50 6.69
N ASP A 138 9.01 -7.31 7.00
CA ASP A 138 9.83 -7.24 8.17
C ASP A 138 8.80 -7.59 9.25
N ASP A 139 8.76 -8.86 9.66
CA ASP A 139 8.29 -9.20 11.01
C ASP A 139 9.31 -8.50 11.92
N GLU A 140 9.25 -7.17 11.92
CA GLU A 140 10.24 -6.35 12.56
C GLU A 140 10.04 -6.68 14.01
N PHE A 141 11.16 -6.91 14.68
CA PHE A 141 11.14 -7.22 16.08
C PHE A 141 10.74 -5.96 16.85
N ASP A 142 9.45 -5.62 16.79
CA ASP A 142 8.89 -4.44 17.35
C ASP A 142 8.29 -4.78 18.71
N VAL A 143 8.80 -4.07 19.70
CA VAL A 143 8.47 -4.27 21.11
C VAL A 143 7.98 -2.96 21.73
N ASP A 144 7.74 -1.93 20.92
CA ASP A 144 7.41 -0.59 21.38
C ASP A 144 5.91 -0.25 21.33
N TYR A 145 5.07 -1.26 21.02
CA TYR A 145 3.61 -1.14 20.91
C TYR A 145 3.14 -0.32 19.70
N SER A 146 3.84 -0.43 18.57
CA SER A 146 3.56 0.33 17.35
C SER A 146 2.24 0.00 16.68
N GLU A 147 1.74 -1.21 16.86
CA GLU A 147 0.45 -1.67 16.35
C GLU A 147 -0.75 -0.94 17.01
N TYR A 148 -0.52 -0.28 18.15
CA TYR A 148 -1.55 0.40 18.91
C TYR A 148 -1.58 1.91 18.65
N ALA A 149 -2.76 2.43 18.29
CA ALA A 149 -2.99 3.87 18.24
C ALA A 149 -2.86 4.53 19.62
N VAL A 150 -3.30 3.81 20.65
CA VAL A 150 -3.25 4.22 22.05
C VAL A 150 -2.86 3.00 22.89
N PHE A 151 -1.76 3.12 23.61
CA PHE A 151 -1.33 2.12 24.57
C PHE A 151 -1.13 2.76 25.95
N ALA A 152 -1.56 2.10 27.02
CA ALA A 152 -1.36 2.62 28.37
C ALA A 152 -1.03 1.53 29.39
N GLN A 153 -0.14 1.81 30.34
CA GLN A 153 0.14 0.90 31.44
C GLN A 153 -1.09 0.70 32.33
N ASP A 154 -1.71 1.79 32.76
CA ASP A 154 -2.65 1.79 33.88
C ASP A 154 -4.06 2.25 33.50
N GLU A 155 -4.22 3.32 32.72
CA GLU A 155 -5.55 3.85 32.39
C GLU A 155 -5.65 4.40 30.97
N ILE A 156 -6.77 4.10 30.29
CA ILE A 156 -7.23 4.77 29.07
C ILE A 156 -8.60 5.37 29.31
N THR A 157 -8.71 6.69 29.22
CA THR A 157 -9.99 7.39 29.29
C THR A 157 -10.23 8.21 28.03
N ILE A 158 -11.30 7.91 27.30
CA ILE A 158 -11.74 8.59 26.08
C ILE A 158 -13.15 9.13 26.31
N SER A 159 -13.32 10.44 26.39
CA SER A 159 -14.60 11.05 26.75
C SER A 159 -15.00 12.24 25.88
N ASP A 160 -16.19 12.79 26.16
CA ASP A 160 -16.80 13.94 25.46
C ASP A 160 -17.06 13.66 23.97
N ALA A 161 -16.46 14.46 23.09
CA ALA A 161 -16.54 14.35 21.64
C ALA A 161 -15.19 13.98 21.02
N SER A 162 -14.30 13.39 21.81
CA SER A 162 -13.02 12.89 21.32
C SER A 162 -13.18 11.64 20.45
N THR A 163 -12.20 11.40 19.58
CA THR A 163 -12.21 10.25 18.66
C THR A 163 -10.83 9.67 18.39
N VAL A 164 -10.74 8.35 18.26
CA VAL A 164 -9.55 7.62 17.80
C VAL A 164 -9.91 6.89 16.49
N LYS A 165 -9.22 7.16 15.38
CA LYS A 165 -9.55 6.66 14.02
C LYS A 165 -8.28 6.46 13.19
N ASN A 166 -8.33 5.65 12.13
CA ASN A 166 -7.27 5.63 11.11
C ASN A 166 -7.14 7.00 10.42
N TRP A 167 -5.91 7.35 10.08
CA TRP A 167 -5.59 8.60 9.43
C TRP A 167 -5.82 8.49 7.93
N THR A 168 -6.89 9.13 7.44
CA THR A 168 -7.29 9.06 6.03
C THR A 168 -6.29 9.66 5.04
N ALA A 169 -5.29 10.39 5.52
CA ALA A 169 -4.22 10.92 4.68
C ALA A 169 -3.09 9.89 4.49
N SER A 170 -2.96 8.90 5.38
CA SER A 170 -1.91 7.87 5.31
C SER A 170 -1.96 7.11 3.98
N PRO A 171 -0.80 6.84 3.35
CA PRO A 171 -0.73 5.98 2.18
C PRO A 171 -1.18 4.56 2.51
N SER A 172 -0.98 4.11 3.75
CA SER A 172 -1.40 2.80 4.26
C SER A 172 -2.83 2.81 4.81
N TYR A 173 -3.64 3.84 4.50
CA TYR A 173 -5.00 3.93 5.00
C TYR A 173 -5.87 2.76 4.54
N THR A 174 -6.36 2.01 5.51
CA THR A 174 -7.38 0.99 5.37
C THR A 174 -8.57 1.29 6.28
N GLN A 175 -9.70 0.65 6.03
CA GLN A 175 -10.87 0.71 6.92
C GLN A 175 -10.80 -0.32 8.06
N ASN A 176 -9.61 -0.82 8.37
CA ASN A 176 -9.40 -1.80 9.43
C ASN A 176 -9.75 -1.19 10.80
N THR A 177 -9.91 -2.08 11.77
CA THR A 177 -10.07 -1.72 13.16
C THR A 177 -8.86 -0.95 13.66
N VAL A 178 -9.10 0.04 14.52
CA VAL A 178 -8.01 0.71 15.24
C VAL A 178 -7.77 -0.03 16.54
N GLN A 179 -6.54 -0.42 16.79
CA GLN A 179 -6.16 -1.12 18.01
C GLN A 179 -5.85 -0.12 19.13
N ILE A 180 -6.31 -0.43 20.33
CA ILE A 180 -5.93 0.21 21.58
C ILE A 180 -5.57 -0.88 22.60
N GLY A 181 -4.58 -0.65 23.44
CA GLY A 181 -4.05 -1.67 24.34
C GLY A 181 -3.82 -1.15 25.75
N THR A 182 -3.97 -2.01 26.76
CA THR A 182 -3.55 -1.65 28.12
C THR A 182 -3.01 -2.83 28.92
N LEU A 183 -1.99 -2.56 29.73
CA LEU A 183 -1.44 -3.53 30.69
C LEU A 183 -2.19 -3.55 32.02
N ALA A 184 -3.23 -2.72 32.16
CA ALA A 184 -3.92 -2.57 33.41
C ALA A 184 -4.65 -3.87 33.79
N THR A 185 -4.59 -4.22 35.07
CA THR A 185 -5.35 -5.34 35.64
C THR A 185 -6.52 -4.88 36.49
N GLN A 186 -6.65 -3.57 36.67
CA GLN A 186 -7.64 -2.98 37.56
C GLN A 186 -9.00 -2.83 36.86
N PRO A 187 -10.11 -2.94 37.61
CA PRO A 187 -11.41 -2.61 37.08
C PRO A 187 -11.51 -1.14 36.66
N LEU A 188 -12.24 -0.86 35.58
CA LEU A 188 -12.45 0.49 35.03
C LEU A 188 -11.20 1.18 34.48
N ALA A 189 -10.12 0.45 34.25
CA ALA A 189 -8.91 0.97 33.62
C ALA A 189 -9.15 1.48 32.19
N VAL A 190 -10.22 1.04 31.52
CA VAL A 190 -10.57 1.56 30.19
C VAL A 190 -11.97 2.15 30.23
N GLN A 191 -12.09 3.46 30.02
CA GLN A 191 -13.35 4.18 30.00
C GLN A 191 -13.54 4.86 28.65
N ILE A 192 -14.53 4.42 27.88
CA ILE A 192 -14.85 5.01 26.58
C ILE A 192 -16.27 5.55 26.62
N ASP A 193 -16.39 6.84 26.94
CA ASP A 193 -17.64 7.60 27.03
C ASP A 193 -17.69 8.71 25.98
N THR A 194 -17.65 8.30 24.70
CA THR A 194 -17.79 9.21 23.55
C THR A 194 -19.02 8.87 22.73
N VAL A 195 -19.76 9.90 22.31
CA VAL A 195 -20.93 9.76 21.45
C VAL A 195 -20.57 9.66 19.96
N PHE A 196 -19.29 9.83 19.60
CA PHE A 196 -18.81 9.94 18.21
C PHE A 196 -17.90 8.78 17.76
N SER A 197 -17.97 7.62 18.41
CA SER A 197 -17.27 6.40 18.01
C SER A 197 -17.73 5.92 16.62
N THR A 198 -17.08 6.38 15.54
CA THR A 198 -17.37 5.93 14.17
C THR A 198 -16.46 4.81 13.68
N SER A 199 -15.35 4.55 14.37
CA SER A 199 -14.41 3.47 14.08
C SER A 199 -14.80 2.20 14.83
N SER A 200 -14.55 1.06 14.21
CA SER A 200 -14.47 -0.21 14.93
C SER A 200 -13.16 -0.17 15.70
N LEU A 201 -13.22 -0.35 17.02
CA LEU A 201 -12.06 -0.36 17.89
C LEU A 201 -11.79 -1.80 18.33
N GLU A 202 -10.52 -2.16 18.48
CA GLU A 202 -10.06 -3.41 19.06
C GLU A 202 -9.31 -3.10 20.34
N LEU A 203 -9.79 -3.60 21.48
CA LEU A 203 -9.17 -3.43 22.78
C LEU A 203 -8.41 -4.69 23.17
N HIS A 204 -7.09 -4.57 23.35
CA HIS A 204 -6.23 -5.61 23.88
C HIS A 204 -5.95 -5.33 25.36
N SER A 205 -6.29 -6.26 26.25
CA SER A 205 -6.16 -6.04 27.69
C SER A 205 -6.22 -7.35 28.47
N TYR A 206 -5.73 -7.40 29.70
CA TYR A 206 -5.94 -8.56 30.57
C TYR A 206 -7.41 -8.76 30.96
N ASP A 207 -7.78 -10.00 31.32
CA ASP A 207 -9.13 -10.44 31.68
C ASP A 207 -9.85 -9.51 32.68
N TYR A 208 -9.10 -8.97 33.64
CA TYR A 208 -9.63 -8.14 34.74
C TYR A 208 -9.69 -6.64 34.45
N ALA A 209 -9.12 -6.20 33.33
CA ALA A 209 -9.26 -4.83 32.80
C ALA A 209 -10.72 -4.63 32.37
N SER A 210 -11.60 -4.43 33.35
CA SER A 210 -13.01 -4.21 33.04
C SER A 210 -13.14 -2.83 32.41
N SER A 211 -13.87 -2.77 31.31
CA SER A 211 -14.11 -1.53 30.62
C SER A 211 -15.58 -1.16 30.80
N MET A 212 -15.84 0.06 31.26
CA MET A 212 -17.19 0.62 31.22
C MET A 212 -17.47 1.08 29.79
N LEU A 213 -17.89 0.13 28.96
CA LEU A 213 -18.12 0.36 27.54
C LEU A 213 -19.58 0.69 27.29
N SER A 214 -19.83 1.91 26.83
CA SER A 214 -21.14 2.27 26.25
C SER A 214 -21.21 1.98 24.74
N SER A 215 -20.07 1.78 24.07
CA SER A 215 -19.99 1.63 22.62
C SER A 215 -20.28 0.18 22.18
N ARG A 216 -21.09 0.04 21.13
CA ARG A 216 -21.53 -1.28 20.60
C ARG A 216 -20.52 -1.95 19.66
N ASN A 217 -19.42 -1.28 19.33
CA ASN A 217 -18.51 -1.67 18.24
C ASN A 217 -17.06 -1.92 18.71
N LEU A 218 -16.85 -2.18 20.00
CA LEU A 218 -15.55 -2.60 20.51
C LEU A 218 -15.44 -4.13 20.51
N ARG A 219 -14.40 -4.66 19.89
CA ARG A 219 -13.98 -6.05 20.07
C ARG A 219 -12.90 -6.09 21.15
N ARG A 220 -12.87 -7.16 21.94
CA ARG A 220 -11.90 -7.34 23.01
C ARG A 220 -11.06 -8.58 22.72
N PHE A 221 -9.75 -8.42 22.84
CA PHE A 221 -8.75 -9.48 22.83
C PHE A 221 -8.03 -9.48 24.17
N GLU A 222 -7.63 -10.67 24.60
CA GLU A 222 -6.92 -10.87 25.86
C GLU A 222 -5.44 -11.10 25.59
N PHE A 223 -4.58 -10.49 26.38
CA PHE A 223 -3.16 -10.85 26.39
C PHE A 223 -2.96 -12.19 27.10
N ASN A 224 -2.31 -13.13 26.42
CA ASN A 224 -2.06 -14.46 26.99
C ASN A 224 -0.98 -14.45 28.09
N ASP A 225 -0.06 -13.48 28.03
CA ASP A 225 1.10 -13.40 28.91
C ASP A 225 1.28 -11.99 29.47
N GLN A 226 2.05 -11.89 30.56
CA GLN A 226 2.42 -10.61 31.13
C GLN A 226 3.44 -9.92 30.21
N LEU A 227 2.98 -8.89 29.51
CA LEU A 227 3.81 -8.08 28.63
C LEU A 227 4.64 -7.06 29.44
N PRO A 228 5.91 -6.84 29.06
CA PRO A 228 6.77 -5.81 29.63
C PRO A 228 6.47 -4.44 29.01
N PHE A 229 6.56 -3.36 29.80
CA PHE A 229 6.63 -2.01 29.25
C PHE A 229 8.06 -1.51 29.45
N PHE A 230 8.72 -1.13 28.36
CA PHE A 230 10.14 -0.80 28.36
C PHE A 230 10.37 0.68 28.62
N ASP A 231 11.49 1.00 29.25
CA ASP A 231 11.97 2.37 29.34
C ASP A 231 12.29 2.91 27.92
N PRO A 232 12.05 4.20 27.64
CA PRO A 232 12.41 4.80 26.37
C PRO A 232 13.94 4.72 26.14
N PRO A 233 14.41 4.86 24.88
CA PRO A 233 15.83 4.98 24.60
C PRO A 233 16.45 6.12 25.43
N PRO A 234 17.65 5.93 25.99
CA PRO A 234 18.23 6.89 26.91
C PRO A 234 18.58 8.17 26.16
N ALA A 235 18.36 9.33 26.80
CA ALA A 235 18.75 10.60 26.20
C ALA A 235 20.26 10.58 25.87
N PRO A 236 20.67 11.00 24.66
CA PRO A 236 22.07 10.94 24.25
C PRO A 236 22.95 11.78 25.17
N SER A 237 24.02 11.17 25.69
CA SER A 237 24.94 11.86 26.58
C SER A 237 25.83 12.82 25.77
N GLY A 238 25.56 14.11 25.89
CA GLY A 238 26.32 15.17 25.24
C GLY A 238 25.62 15.69 23.98
N GLY A 239 25.38 17.00 23.98
CA GLY A 239 24.83 17.74 22.85
C GLY A 239 25.43 19.14 22.80
N LYS A 240 25.28 19.81 21.66
CA LYS A 240 25.56 21.25 21.59
C LYS A 240 24.53 21.97 22.46
N ALA A 241 24.95 23.01 23.18
CA ALA A 241 24.00 23.85 23.90
C ALA A 241 22.98 24.40 22.90
N PHE A 242 21.69 24.25 23.19
CA PHE A 242 20.62 24.77 22.35
C PHE A 242 20.53 26.30 22.53
N GLU A 243 21.21 27.04 21.65
CA GLU A 243 21.15 28.50 21.66
C GLU A 243 20.01 28.98 20.76
N LEU A 244 18.85 29.26 21.33
CA LEU A 244 17.88 30.14 20.68
C LEU A 244 18.51 31.53 20.62
N SER A 245 18.81 32.01 19.41
CA SER A 245 19.25 33.38 19.23
C SER A 245 18.20 34.29 19.86
N ALA A 246 18.50 34.88 21.01
CA ALA A 246 17.53 35.66 21.77
C ALA A 246 16.94 36.72 20.85
N ALA A 247 15.69 36.52 20.40
CA ALA A 247 14.92 37.54 19.74
C ALA A 247 14.89 38.72 20.73
N GLY A 248 15.57 39.81 20.35
CA GLY A 248 16.10 40.80 21.30
C GLY A 248 15.17 41.04 22.48
N ASN A 249 15.65 40.70 23.69
CA ASN A 249 14.99 41.04 24.94
C ASN A 249 14.74 42.55 24.95
N GLU A 250 13.52 42.97 24.60
CA GLU A 250 13.02 44.25 25.07
C GLU A 250 13.00 44.12 26.59
N HIS A 251 13.92 44.85 27.19
CA HIS A 251 14.17 44.94 28.60
C HIS A 251 12.88 45.42 29.27
N ASP A 252 12.03 44.50 29.72
CA ASP A 252 11.00 44.79 30.71
C ASP A 252 11.73 45.16 32.01
N SER A 253 12.11 46.42 32.10
CA SER A 253 12.70 47.01 33.28
C SER A 253 11.70 46.90 34.42
N ASP A 254 12.09 46.15 35.45
CA ASP A 254 11.47 46.03 36.77
C ASP A 254 10.66 47.26 37.18
N GLY A 255 9.36 47.18 36.92
CA GLY A 255 8.36 48.13 37.36
C GLY A 255 7.48 47.51 38.44
N SER A 256 8.04 47.41 39.65
CA SER A 256 7.32 47.56 40.93
C SER A 256 5.93 46.89 41.06
N TRP A 257 5.89 45.86 41.90
CA TRP A 257 4.79 45.05 42.45
C TRP A 257 3.51 45.76 42.98
N ASN A 258 3.14 46.96 42.53
CA ASN A 258 2.20 47.85 43.25
C ASN A 258 0.91 48.26 42.54
N ASP A 259 0.47 47.61 41.45
CA ASP A 259 -0.87 47.88 40.89
C ASP A 259 -1.76 46.63 40.86
N HIS A 260 -2.28 46.33 42.05
CA HIS A 260 -3.51 45.59 42.26
C HIS A 260 -4.72 46.44 41.79
N PHE A 261 -5.59 45.83 40.96
CA PHE A 261 -6.95 46.25 40.59
C PHE A 261 -7.16 47.36 39.53
N ALA A 262 -7.34 46.96 38.26
CA ALA A 262 -8.56 47.26 37.47
C ALA A 262 -8.58 46.50 36.12
N PRO A 263 -9.76 46.13 35.60
CA PRO A 263 -9.94 45.39 34.35
C PRO A 263 -10.03 46.31 33.12
N MET A 264 -10.01 45.70 31.93
CA MET A 264 -10.36 46.24 30.60
C MET A 264 -9.25 46.83 29.71
N PHE A 265 -9.08 46.14 28.58
CA PHE A 265 -8.82 46.62 27.23
C PHE A 265 -7.67 47.62 27.05
N LEU A 266 -6.51 47.14 26.59
CA LEU A 266 -5.76 47.82 25.55
C LEU A 266 -5.08 46.82 24.62
N ASN A 267 -5.59 46.86 23.39
CA ASN A 267 -5.17 46.18 22.20
C ASN A 267 -3.87 46.84 21.70
N HIS A 268 -2.70 46.28 22.04
CA HIS A 268 -1.45 46.62 21.35
C HIS A 268 -1.16 45.58 20.29
N SER A 269 -1.49 45.96 19.04
CA SER A 269 -1.04 45.29 17.82
C SER A 269 0.47 45.44 17.71
N PHE A 270 1.23 44.49 18.28
CA PHE A 270 2.64 44.35 18.02
C PHE A 270 2.85 43.78 16.61
N GLY A 271 3.69 44.45 15.83
CA GLY A 271 4.21 43.93 14.57
C GLY A 271 5.04 42.68 14.86
N SER A 272 4.40 41.53 14.70
CA SER A 272 4.96 40.19 14.88
C SER A 272 5.95 39.91 13.76
N ASN A 273 7.21 40.29 13.93
CA ASN A 273 8.29 39.67 13.17
C ASN A 273 8.44 38.24 13.69
N SER A 274 7.89 37.23 12.98
CA SER A 274 8.30 35.85 13.29
C SER A 274 9.78 35.74 12.94
N THR A 275 10.56 35.17 13.85
CA THR A 275 11.94 34.80 13.57
C THR A 275 11.91 33.31 13.30
N ASP A 276 12.14 32.96 12.04
CA ASP A 276 12.24 31.56 11.64
C ASP A 276 13.65 31.10 12.04
N THR A 277 13.71 30.09 12.92
CA THR A 277 14.96 29.51 13.43
C THR A 277 15.20 28.20 12.72
N TYR A 278 16.36 28.04 12.09
CA TYR A 278 16.74 26.79 11.43
C TYR A 278 17.66 25.97 12.35
N ILE A 279 17.30 24.72 12.58
CA ILE A 279 18.14 23.75 13.29
C ILE A 279 18.60 22.72 12.26
N SER A 280 19.91 22.65 12.08
CA SER A 280 20.55 21.63 11.23
C SER A 280 20.78 20.34 12.01
N GLU A 281 21.14 19.28 11.30
CA GLU A 281 21.56 17.99 11.86
C GLU A 281 22.44 18.09 13.13
N GLY A 282 22.14 17.23 14.10
CA GLY A 282 22.94 17.04 15.31
C GLY A 282 22.13 16.89 16.60
N THR A 283 22.86 16.65 17.68
CA THR A 283 22.31 16.52 19.04
C THR A 283 22.45 17.83 19.80
N TYR A 284 21.34 18.26 20.43
CA TYR A 284 21.23 19.47 21.20
C TYR A 284 20.75 19.16 22.62
N SER A 285 21.22 19.93 23.59
CA SER A 285 20.81 19.80 24.99
C SER A 285 20.44 21.16 25.58
N VAL A 286 19.40 21.17 26.40
CA VAL A 286 18.85 22.35 27.07
C VAL A 286 18.16 21.96 28.37
N ASP A 287 18.28 22.79 29.40
CA ASP A 287 17.58 22.55 30.66
C ASP A 287 16.07 22.65 30.46
N VAL A 288 15.57 23.80 29.99
CA VAL A 288 14.15 24.06 29.73
C VAL A 288 13.99 24.62 28.32
N LEU A 289 13.15 23.98 27.50
CA LEU A 289 12.82 24.47 26.16
C LEU A 289 11.45 25.15 26.19
N SER A 290 11.42 26.47 26.33
CA SER A 290 10.19 27.26 26.31
C SER A 290 10.09 28.13 25.06
N LEU A 291 9.19 27.78 24.15
CA LEU A 291 8.89 28.54 22.95
C LEU A 291 7.50 29.17 23.07
N ASN A 292 7.44 30.50 23.06
CA ASN A 292 6.20 31.27 23.19
C ASN A 292 6.06 32.25 22.01
N SER A 293 4.85 32.57 21.56
CA SER A 293 4.59 33.69 20.63
C SER A 293 5.16 33.51 19.20
N ARG A 294 4.52 32.68 18.36
CA ARG A 294 4.74 32.58 16.91
C ARG A 294 6.20 32.32 16.46
N HIS A 295 7.02 31.74 17.34
CA HIS A 295 8.30 31.19 16.90
C HIS A 295 8.03 30.03 15.94
N SER A 296 8.73 30.06 14.81
CA SER A 296 8.80 28.96 13.88
C SER A 296 10.21 28.37 13.96
N ILE A 297 10.29 27.06 14.15
CA ILE A 297 11.51 26.28 14.07
C ILE A 297 11.41 25.40 12.84
N THR A 298 12.43 25.43 11.98
CA THR A 298 12.56 24.51 10.86
C THR A 298 13.69 23.53 11.13
N ILE A 299 13.39 22.23 11.11
CA ILE A 299 14.33 21.13 11.29
C ILE A 299 14.83 20.69 9.92
N ILE A 300 16.16 20.58 9.77
CA ILE A 300 16.84 20.16 8.54
C ILE A 300 17.82 19.04 8.89
N GLY A 301 17.61 17.84 8.31
CA GLY A 301 18.37 16.64 8.63
C GLY A 301 17.96 15.99 9.95
N ASP A 302 18.83 15.16 10.52
CA ASP A 302 18.53 14.38 11.71
C ASP A 302 18.86 15.17 12.98
N VAL A 303 17.84 15.51 13.76
CA VAL A 303 17.98 16.34 14.96
C VAL A 303 17.50 15.61 16.19
N ILE A 304 18.34 15.60 17.22
CA ILE A 304 17.96 15.10 18.54
C ILE A 304 18.01 16.26 19.54
N ILE A 305 16.94 16.49 20.27
CA ILE A 305 16.86 17.51 21.32
C ILE A 305 16.62 16.83 22.67
N SER A 306 17.59 16.95 23.57
CA SER A 306 17.44 16.54 24.97
C SER A 306 17.05 17.75 25.82
N VAL A 307 15.87 17.69 26.41
CA VAL A 307 15.33 18.67 27.35
C VAL A 307 15.38 18.05 28.74
N ASP A 308 16.24 18.54 29.62
CA ASP A 308 16.48 17.92 30.93
C ASP A 308 15.29 18.11 31.89
N ASP A 309 14.51 19.19 31.72
CA ASP A 309 13.35 19.59 32.53
C ASP A 309 12.12 19.79 31.60
N ASP A 310 11.45 20.94 31.65
CA ASP A 310 10.19 21.17 30.93
C ASP A 310 10.34 21.52 29.43
N LEU A 311 9.46 20.95 28.59
CA LEU A 311 9.21 21.37 27.21
C LEU A 311 7.86 22.11 27.08
N ILE A 312 7.91 23.42 26.83
CA ILE A 312 6.72 24.29 26.77
C ILE A 312 6.61 24.94 25.39
N LEU A 313 5.58 24.57 24.63
CA LEU A 313 5.29 25.10 23.29
C LEU A 313 3.95 25.86 23.29
N ARG A 314 3.95 27.18 23.11
CA ARG A 314 2.72 28.00 23.11
C ARG A 314 2.58 28.88 21.87
N ASN A 315 1.61 28.54 21.03
CA ASN A 315 1.38 29.20 19.74
C ASN A 315 2.64 29.19 18.86
N THR A 316 3.31 28.05 18.78
CA THR A 316 4.55 27.86 18.03
C THR A 316 4.40 26.83 16.93
N THR A 317 5.37 26.79 16.02
CA THR A 317 5.38 25.83 14.91
C THR A 317 6.76 25.23 14.78
N ILE A 318 6.85 23.91 14.81
CA ILE A 318 8.04 23.15 14.47
C ILE A 318 7.74 22.45 13.14
N THR A 319 8.52 22.76 12.12
CA THR A 319 8.33 22.28 10.75
C THR A 319 9.52 21.42 10.36
N LEU A 320 9.26 20.22 9.86
CA LEU A 320 10.29 19.33 9.34
C LEU A 320 10.41 19.52 7.83
N ALA A 321 11.63 19.61 7.30
CA ALA A 321 11.90 19.47 5.86
C ALA A 321 11.63 18.02 5.41
N ASP A 322 11.46 17.77 4.11
CA ASP A 322 10.95 16.47 3.58
C ASP A 322 11.71 15.22 4.06
N ASP A 323 13.02 15.30 4.28
CA ASP A 323 13.85 14.16 4.73
C ASP A 323 14.36 14.32 6.18
N ALA A 324 13.86 15.32 6.92
CA ALA A 324 14.31 15.57 8.28
C ALA A 324 13.67 14.60 9.29
N THR A 325 14.41 14.27 10.35
CA THR A 325 13.91 13.53 11.52
C THR A 325 14.12 14.36 12.79
N LEU A 326 13.23 14.19 13.77
CA LEU A 326 13.26 14.88 15.04
C LEU A 326 12.95 13.93 16.19
N ALA A 327 13.96 13.64 17.01
CA ALA A 327 13.76 12.98 18.30
C ALA A 327 13.86 14.01 19.43
N ILE A 328 12.89 14.01 20.35
CA ILE A 328 12.90 14.88 21.54
C ILE A 328 12.83 14.00 22.78
N HIS A 329 13.82 14.08 23.65
CA HIS A 329 13.80 13.46 24.97
C HIS A 329 13.44 14.53 25.99
N VAL A 330 12.40 14.30 26.79
CA VAL A 330 11.91 15.25 27.81
C VAL A 330 12.01 14.61 29.19
N GLY A 331 12.78 15.24 30.09
CA GLY A 331 12.96 14.81 31.47
C GLY A 331 11.88 15.31 32.44
N GLY A 332 11.15 16.38 32.09
CA GLY A 332 10.09 16.99 32.88
C GLY A 332 8.73 17.02 32.18
N ASP A 333 7.94 18.06 32.43
CA ASP A 333 6.59 18.21 31.87
C ASP A 333 6.62 18.58 30.38
N LEU A 334 5.67 18.04 29.61
CA LEU A 334 5.42 18.45 28.22
C LEU A 334 4.14 19.29 28.15
N LYS A 335 4.20 20.51 27.60
CA LYS A 335 3.03 21.39 27.45
C LYS A 335 2.95 21.96 26.03
N ILE A 336 2.13 21.36 25.18
CA ILE A 336 1.89 21.79 23.79
C ILE A 336 0.52 22.45 23.65
N LYS A 337 0.50 23.79 23.64
CA LYS A 337 -0.74 24.58 23.60
C LYS A 337 -0.88 25.40 22.33
N SER A 338 -1.88 25.03 21.51
CA SER A 338 -2.19 25.69 20.23
C SER A 338 -0.97 25.80 19.32
N SER A 339 -0.14 24.77 19.31
CA SER A 339 1.13 24.70 18.59
C SER A 339 1.08 23.59 17.54
N ARG A 340 2.01 23.61 16.59
CA ARG A 340 2.06 22.64 15.50
C ARG A 340 3.43 21.99 15.41
N ILE A 341 3.46 20.66 15.23
CA ILE A 341 4.66 19.88 14.95
C ILE A 341 4.35 18.98 13.77
N GLY A 342 5.13 19.07 12.69
CA GLY A 342 4.95 18.25 11.50
C GLY A 342 5.45 18.92 10.22
N ASP A 343 4.76 18.69 9.11
CA ASP A 343 5.08 19.23 7.79
C ASP A 343 4.65 20.70 7.61
N GLU A 344 5.07 21.29 6.49
CA GLU A 344 4.75 22.68 6.10
C GLU A 344 3.26 22.94 5.87
N SER A 345 2.49 21.91 5.51
CA SER A 345 1.05 22.06 5.27
C SER A 345 0.28 22.45 6.53
N HIS A 346 0.82 22.07 7.69
CA HIS A 346 0.23 22.25 9.00
C HIS A 346 -1.22 21.75 9.07
N SER A 347 -1.52 20.68 8.35
CA SER A 347 -2.88 20.16 8.18
C SER A 347 -2.93 18.67 8.51
N SER A 348 -3.98 18.26 9.20
CA SER A 348 -4.29 16.84 9.41
C SER A 348 -4.74 16.14 8.12
N ASN A 349 -4.95 16.86 7.02
CA ASN A 349 -5.31 16.26 5.72
C ASN A 349 -4.10 16.05 4.80
N SER A 350 -2.91 16.51 5.23
CA SER A 350 -1.65 16.20 4.57
C SER A 350 -0.99 15.08 5.34
N TRP A 351 -0.40 14.14 4.64
CA TRP A 351 0.37 13.08 5.27
C TRP A 351 1.82 13.52 5.49
N MET A 352 2.39 13.03 6.58
CA MET A 352 3.81 13.02 6.88
C MET A 352 3.98 11.80 7.77
N ASP A 353 4.95 10.95 7.44
CA ASP A 353 5.28 9.80 8.29
C ASP A 353 5.51 10.25 9.75
N PRO A 354 4.65 9.81 10.70
CA PRO A 354 4.79 10.18 12.10
C PRO A 354 6.06 9.67 12.77
N SER A 355 6.67 8.58 12.28
CA SER A 355 7.91 8.00 12.84
C SER A 355 9.08 8.97 12.78
N ARG A 356 9.00 9.96 11.87
CA ARG A 356 9.99 11.03 11.73
C ARG A 356 10.01 12.01 12.89
N VAL A 357 8.99 12.00 13.75
CA VAL A 357 8.93 12.83 14.96
C VAL A 357 8.65 11.94 16.15
N GLN A 358 9.65 11.75 17.02
CA GLN A 358 9.55 10.90 18.20
C GLN A 358 9.70 11.75 19.46
N LEU A 359 8.75 11.63 20.39
CA LEU A 359 8.80 12.29 21.69
C LEU A 359 8.90 11.22 22.78
N TYR A 360 10.06 11.18 23.44
CA TYR A 360 10.37 10.26 24.53
C TYR A 360 10.26 10.95 25.89
N GLY A 361 9.41 10.41 26.77
CA GLY A 361 9.25 10.91 28.14
C GLY A 361 10.03 10.09 29.14
N HIS A 362 10.84 10.76 29.94
CA HIS A 362 11.72 10.15 30.94
C HIS A 362 11.20 10.45 32.35
N GLY A 363 10.90 9.39 33.11
CA GLY A 363 10.37 9.52 34.47
C GLY A 363 8.89 9.91 34.52
N SER A 364 8.41 10.17 35.74
CA SER A 364 6.98 10.41 35.99
C SER A 364 6.64 11.90 35.95
N ASN A 365 5.98 12.31 34.86
CA ASN A 365 5.68 13.70 34.51
C ASN A 365 4.31 13.85 33.83
N ASP A 366 3.83 15.09 33.73
CA ASP A 366 2.55 15.42 33.09
C ASP A 366 2.76 15.90 31.65
N TRP A 367 2.11 15.24 30.69
CA TRP A 367 2.19 15.55 29.27
C TRP A 367 0.84 16.07 28.75
N GLU A 368 0.74 17.37 28.49
CA GLU A 368 -0.49 18.02 28.07
C GLU A 368 -0.41 18.56 26.63
N ILE A 369 -1.33 18.10 25.77
CA ILE A 369 -1.56 18.65 24.42
C ILE A 369 -2.95 19.27 24.35
N SER A 370 -3.00 20.61 24.29
CA SER A 370 -4.24 21.36 24.42
C SER A 370 -4.45 22.53 23.46
N GLY A 371 -5.68 23.05 23.43
CA GLY A 371 -6.06 24.15 22.54
C GLY A 371 -6.32 23.67 21.12
N ILE A 372 -5.80 24.37 20.10
CA ILE A 372 -5.90 23.97 18.68
C ILE A 372 -4.52 23.50 18.22
N SER A 373 -4.02 22.44 18.85
CA SER A 373 -2.71 21.86 18.54
C SER A 373 -2.82 20.81 17.43
N LEU A 374 -1.80 20.70 16.59
CA LEU A 374 -1.64 19.61 15.62
C LEU A 374 -0.25 19.03 15.79
N VAL A 375 -0.15 17.77 16.19
CA VAL A 375 1.12 17.06 16.37
C VAL A 375 1.09 15.86 15.43
N LYS A 376 2.09 15.72 14.57
CA LYS A 376 2.32 14.52 13.76
C LYS A 376 3.56 13.84 14.31
N ALA A 377 3.38 12.82 15.14
CA ALA A 377 4.45 12.22 15.92
C ALA A 377 4.05 10.90 16.55
N GLU A 378 5.07 10.17 17.02
CA GLU A 378 4.98 9.10 18.00
C GLU A 378 5.31 9.63 19.39
N LEU A 379 4.45 9.33 20.37
CA LEU A 379 4.65 9.70 21.75
C LEU A 379 4.89 8.42 22.55
N TYR A 380 6.06 8.31 23.18
CA TYR A 380 6.42 7.15 23.99
C TYR A 380 6.96 7.62 25.35
N ALA A 381 6.12 7.54 26.38
CA ALA A 381 6.43 8.05 27.71
C ALA A 381 5.86 7.12 28.79
N PRO A 382 6.46 5.93 28.99
CA PRO A 382 5.94 4.86 29.85
C PRO A 382 5.41 5.31 31.20
N ASP A 383 6.14 6.20 31.86
CA ASP A 383 5.85 6.63 33.23
C ASP A 383 5.07 7.97 33.30
N CYS A 384 4.59 8.50 32.17
CA CYS A 384 3.93 9.81 32.12
C CYS A 384 2.41 9.70 31.98
N GLU A 385 1.68 10.63 32.62
CA GLU A 385 0.27 10.87 32.35
C GLU A 385 0.14 11.77 31.11
N ILE A 386 -0.52 11.27 30.06
CA ILE A 386 -0.68 11.99 28.79
C ILE A 386 -2.14 12.45 28.61
N GLU A 387 -2.36 13.76 28.60
CA GLU A 387 -3.67 14.40 28.41
C GLU A 387 -3.78 15.12 27.04
N LEU A 388 -4.72 14.67 26.20
CA LEU A 388 -5.15 15.35 24.98
C LEU A 388 -6.50 16.03 25.18
N ARG A 389 -6.52 17.37 25.27
CA ARG A 389 -7.74 18.14 25.54
C ARG A 389 -8.00 19.30 24.58
N GLY A 390 -9.23 19.82 24.58
CA GLY A 390 -9.63 20.93 23.73
C GLY A 390 -9.92 20.45 22.29
N ALA A 391 -9.28 21.03 21.29
CA ALA A 391 -9.42 20.67 19.87
C ALA A 391 -8.07 20.25 19.29
N SER A 392 -7.25 19.55 20.08
CA SER A 392 -5.96 19.02 19.66
C SER A 392 -6.12 17.82 18.73
N THR A 393 -5.19 17.65 17.80
CA THR A 393 -5.12 16.49 16.91
C THR A 393 -3.71 15.92 16.97
N LEU A 394 -3.61 14.63 17.29
CA LEU A 394 -2.41 13.82 17.14
C LEU A 394 -2.57 12.95 15.90
N CYS A 395 -1.59 12.97 14.99
CA CYS A 395 -1.50 12.05 13.86
C CYS A 395 -0.28 11.14 14.11
N GLY A 396 -0.50 9.84 14.25
CA GLY A 396 0.48 8.90 14.78
C GLY A 396 -0.09 8.14 15.98
N ARG A 397 0.75 7.81 16.96
CA ARG A 397 0.40 6.96 18.12
C ARG A 397 0.87 7.54 19.44
N VAL A 398 0.33 6.98 20.53
CA VAL A 398 0.70 7.37 21.89
C VAL A 398 0.76 6.16 22.83
N ALA A 399 1.85 6.05 23.58
CA ALA A 399 2.07 5.08 24.64
C ALA A 399 2.51 5.81 25.92
N GLY A 400 1.84 5.53 27.06
CA GLY A 400 2.24 6.10 28.35
C GLY A 400 1.68 5.39 29.59
N GLU A 401 1.78 6.00 30.76
CA GLU A 401 1.26 5.40 32.01
C GLU A 401 -0.26 5.45 32.00
N GLU A 402 -0.78 6.66 31.81
CA GLU A 402 -2.20 6.94 31.65
C GLU A 402 -2.43 7.78 30.38
N VAL A 403 -3.48 7.49 29.62
CA VAL A 403 -3.84 8.25 28.42
C VAL A 403 -5.27 8.78 28.53
N ASN A 404 -5.38 10.10 28.67
CA ASN A 404 -6.61 10.86 28.87
C ASN A 404 -6.97 11.70 27.63
N ILE A 405 -8.00 11.30 26.88
CA ILE A 405 -8.46 11.96 25.65
C ILE A 405 -9.84 12.59 25.87
N ARG A 406 -9.93 13.93 25.89
CA ARG A 406 -11.15 14.66 26.27
C ARG A 406 -11.46 15.88 25.38
N GLY A 407 -12.66 16.44 25.52
CA GLY A 407 -13.12 17.57 24.72
C GLY A 407 -13.48 17.18 23.28
N THR A 408 -12.79 17.76 22.31
CA THR A 408 -12.96 17.48 20.86
C THR A 408 -11.65 16.99 20.23
N SER A 409 -10.73 16.48 21.06
CA SER A 409 -9.42 16.02 20.61
C SER A 409 -9.52 14.76 19.76
N ARG A 410 -8.50 14.53 18.92
CA ARG A 410 -8.50 13.41 17.97
C ARG A 410 -7.14 12.75 17.94
N ILE A 411 -7.15 11.43 17.88
CA ILE A 411 -6.00 10.63 17.47
C ILE A 411 -6.33 10.04 16.10
N LEU A 412 -5.43 10.30 15.15
CA LEU A 412 -5.47 9.81 13.78
C LEU A 412 -4.30 8.85 13.61
N TYR A 413 -4.55 7.56 13.80
CA TYR A 413 -3.55 6.51 13.74
C TYR A 413 -3.04 6.28 12.33
N ASP A 414 -1.73 6.24 12.15
CA ASP A 414 -1.11 5.87 10.90
C ASP A 414 -0.77 4.38 10.92
N GLN A 415 -1.33 3.62 9.98
CA GLN A 415 -1.15 2.18 9.92
C GLN A 415 0.20 1.80 9.32
N SER A 416 0.95 2.74 8.73
CA SER A 416 2.34 2.48 8.37
C SER A 416 3.25 2.34 9.58
N LEU A 417 2.76 2.64 10.79
CA LEU A 417 3.48 2.41 12.04
C LEU A 417 3.25 0.99 12.57
N ASP A 418 2.31 0.23 12.01
CA ASP A 418 2.03 -1.13 12.44
C ASP A 418 3.09 -2.07 11.88
N HIS A 419 4.15 -2.32 12.65
CA HIS A 419 5.20 -3.26 12.29
C HIS A 419 4.99 -4.65 12.92
N GLY A 420 3.73 -4.95 13.30
CA GLY A 420 3.41 -6.10 14.12
C GLY A 420 3.76 -5.87 15.59
N GLY A 421 3.76 -6.94 16.39
CA GLY A 421 4.15 -6.85 17.80
C GLY A 421 3.36 -7.77 18.72
N PHE A 422 2.89 -7.21 19.83
CA PHE A 422 2.21 -7.95 20.89
C PHE A 422 0.77 -8.32 20.54
N ALA A 423 0.11 -7.64 19.59
CA ALA A 423 -1.22 -8.02 19.13
C ALA A 423 -1.23 -9.34 18.34
N GLU A 424 -0.10 -9.72 17.74
CA GLU A 424 0.04 -10.88 16.84
C GLU A 424 0.62 -12.07 17.60
N THR A 425 -0.25 -12.92 18.14
CA THR A 425 0.17 -14.08 18.96
C THR A 425 0.96 -15.15 18.19
N ASP A 426 0.94 -15.08 16.86
CA ASP A 426 1.72 -15.89 15.92
C ASP A 426 2.98 -15.18 15.41
N GLY A 427 3.19 -13.91 15.79
CA GLY A 427 4.37 -13.13 15.42
C GLY A 427 5.64 -13.52 16.18
N MET A 428 6.77 -12.89 15.81
CA MET A 428 8.11 -13.25 16.30
C MET A 428 8.29 -13.11 17.82
N LEU A 429 7.49 -12.28 18.49
CA LEU A 429 7.55 -12.09 19.95
C LEU A 429 7.09 -13.33 20.73
N TYR A 430 6.36 -14.22 20.07
CA TYR A 430 5.78 -15.41 20.67
C TYR A 430 6.51 -16.68 20.22
N THR A 431 6.41 -17.71 21.06
CA THR A 431 6.82 -19.07 20.72
C THR A 431 5.73 -19.76 19.90
N GLU A 432 6.04 -20.90 19.26
CA GLU A 432 5.05 -21.71 18.52
C GLU A 432 3.82 -22.12 19.35
N ASN A 433 3.92 -22.09 20.69
CA ASN A 433 2.80 -22.38 21.60
C ASN A 433 1.95 -21.14 21.94
N GLY A 434 2.25 -19.97 21.34
CA GLY A 434 1.58 -18.70 21.61
C GLY A 434 1.99 -18.05 22.93
N SER A 435 3.08 -18.50 23.56
CA SER A 435 3.63 -17.89 24.79
C SER A 435 4.72 -16.88 24.47
N LEU A 436 4.71 -15.73 25.15
CA LEU A 436 5.72 -14.68 25.01
C LEU A 436 7.12 -15.23 25.32
N ARG A 437 8.09 -14.87 24.49
CA ARG A 437 9.48 -15.29 24.66
C ARG A 437 10.05 -14.73 25.97
N SER A 438 10.73 -15.58 26.74
CA SER A 438 11.29 -15.21 28.04
C SER A 438 12.40 -14.16 27.97
N GLU A 439 13.05 -14.06 26.82
CA GLU A 439 14.12 -13.11 26.50
C GLU A 439 13.59 -11.67 26.54
N LEU A 440 12.35 -11.45 26.11
CA LEU A 440 11.69 -10.14 26.14
C LEU A 440 11.50 -9.63 27.56
N GLN A 441 11.28 -10.52 28.53
CA GLN A 441 11.12 -10.16 29.94
C GLN A 441 12.43 -9.67 30.58
N LEU A 442 13.57 -9.87 29.92
CA LEU A 442 14.88 -9.42 30.41
C LEU A 442 15.25 -8.02 29.89
N ILE A 443 14.53 -7.52 28.88
CA ILE A 443 14.73 -6.18 28.34
C ILE A 443 14.06 -5.20 29.30
N SER A 444 14.80 -4.19 29.74
CA SER A 444 14.27 -3.10 30.55
C SER A 444 14.10 -1.80 29.76
N GLU A 445 14.76 -1.68 28.62
CA GLU A 445 14.91 -0.42 27.87
C GLU A 445 14.89 -0.72 26.37
N LEU A 446 14.24 0.14 25.59
CA LEU A 446 14.25 0.12 24.12
C LEU A 446 15.61 0.53 23.57
N ASN A 447 16.60 -0.35 23.72
CA ASN A 447 17.92 -0.14 23.17
C ASN A 447 18.02 -0.83 21.80
N PRO A 448 18.16 -0.10 20.69
CA PRO A 448 18.15 -0.68 19.35
C PRO A 448 19.25 -1.73 19.16
N THR A 449 20.44 -1.54 19.76
CA THR A 449 21.52 -2.52 19.69
C THR A 449 21.19 -3.81 20.44
N LEU A 450 20.45 -3.73 21.55
CA LEU A 450 19.99 -4.91 22.28
C LEU A 450 18.91 -5.64 21.48
N LEU A 451 17.95 -4.91 20.92
CA LEU A 451 16.88 -5.46 20.09
C LEU A 451 17.45 -6.19 18.87
N GLU A 452 18.36 -5.56 18.13
CA GLU A 452 19.05 -6.18 16.99
C GLU A 452 19.81 -7.46 17.41
N SER A 453 20.45 -7.45 18.59
CA SER A 453 21.17 -8.65 19.07
C SER A 453 20.23 -9.81 19.44
N ILE A 454 19.03 -9.49 19.93
CA ILE A 454 18.00 -10.45 20.31
C ILE A 454 17.35 -11.02 19.05
N GLU A 455 17.03 -10.15 18.10
CA GLU A 455 16.54 -10.51 16.77
C GLU A 455 17.52 -11.44 16.04
N GLN A 456 18.80 -11.06 15.95
CA GLN A 456 19.85 -11.91 15.36
C GLN A 456 19.97 -13.27 16.07
N ALA A 457 19.84 -13.31 17.40
CA ALA A 457 19.86 -14.55 18.16
C ALA A 457 18.64 -15.45 17.84
N PHE A 458 17.48 -14.85 17.57
CA PHE A 458 16.29 -15.59 17.15
C PHE A 458 16.46 -16.20 15.76
N PHE A 459 16.92 -15.42 14.78
CA PHE A 459 17.17 -15.93 13.43
C PHE A 459 18.25 -17.03 13.41
N ALA A 460 19.33 -16.87 14.18
CA ALA A 460 20.38 -17.89 14.29
C ALA A 460 19.90 -19.23 14.88
N THR A 461 18.80 -19.23 15.63
CA THR A 461 18.25 -20.44 16.27
C THR A 461 17.27 -21.18 15.35
N ILE A 462 16.50 -20.45 14.55
CA ILE A 462 15.55 -21.02 13.58
C ILE A 462 16.33 -21.76 12.47
N ASP A 463 17.48 -21.23 12.06
CA ASP A 463 18.35 -21.84 11.04
C ASP A 463 19.23 -23.00 11.55
N SER A 464 18.90 -23.64 12.68
CA SER A 464 19.69 -24.73 13.27
C SER A 464 19.65 -26.07 12.52
N TYR A 465 19.68 -26.04 11.18
CA TYR A 465 20.60 -26.90 10.44
C TYR A 465 22.03 -26.43 10.72
N PRO A 466 22.99 -27.31 11.04
CA PRO A 466 24.36 -26.88 11.33
C PRO A 466 25.00 -26.27 10.07
N ILE A 467 25.04 -24.94 10.02
CA ILE A 467 25.76 -24.17 9.01
C ILE A 467 27.26 -24.24 9.36
N ASP A 468 28.00 -25.11 8.67
CA ASP A 468 29.45 -25.01 8.58
C ASP A 468 29.77 -23.69 7.86
N SER A 469 30.15 -22.67 8.62
CA SER A 469 30.17 -21.24 8.25
C SER A 469 31.26 -20.81 7.27
N ASP A 470 31.90 -21.73 6.54
CA ASP A 470 32.95 -21.42 5.56
C ASP A 470 32.61 -21.85 4.11
N ALA A 471 31.44 -22.43 3.85
CA ALA A 471 31.10 -22.98 2.52
C ALA A 471 30.14 -22.12 1.66
N TYR A 472 29.53 -21.07 2.21
CA TYR A 472 28.35 -20.43 1.58
C TYR A 472 28.62 -19.17 0.74
N ALA A 473 29.87 -18.82 0.44
CA ALA A 473 30.15 -17.64 -0.37
C ALA A 473 30.24 -17.88 -1.88
N MET A 474 30.38 -19.11 -2.38
CA MET A 474 30.63 -19.32 -3.83
C MET A 474 30.19 -20.70 -4.35
N ALA A 475 28.90 -21.00 -4.32
CA ALA A 475 28.22 -21.87 -5.29
C ALA A 475 26.82 -22.23 -4.77
N ASN A 476 25.77 -21.59 -5.26
CA ASN A 476 24.49 -22.28 -5.40
C ASN A 476 23.60 -21.59 -6.43
N ASN A 477 23.78 -22.02 -7.67
CA ASN A 477 22.81 -21.86 -8.75
C ASN A 477 21.67 -22.91 -8.61
N SER A 478 21.42 -23.40 -7.38
CA SER A 478 20.49 -24.50 -7.05
C SER A 478 19.32 -24.07 -6.17
N TYR A 479 19.24 -22.81 -5.75
CA TYR A 479 18.09 -22.31 -4.97
C TYR A 479 16.77 -22.36 -5.74
N PHE A 480 16.82 -22.34 -7.08
CA PHE A 480 15.63 -22.57 -7.92
C PHE A 480 15.12 -24.02 -7.90
N ALA A 481 15.83 -24.97 -7.30
CA ALA A 481 15.37 -26.36 -7.21
C ALA A 481 14.43 -26.62 -6.01
N ASP A 482 14.52 -25.84 -4.93
CA ASP A 482 13.81 -26.17 -3.68
C ASP A 482 12.34 -25.75 -3.65
N TRP A 483 11.98 -24.55 -4.13
CA TRP A 483 10.58 -24.08 -4.09
C TRP A 483 9.59 -25.00 -4.84
N ARG A 484 10.10 -25.80 -5.79
CA ARG A 484 9.29 -26.72 -6.58
C ARG A 484 8.92 -27.98 -5.80
N ASP A 485 9.79 -28.43 -4.91
CA ASP A 485 9.66 -29.69 -4.19
C ASP A 485 9.24 -29.47 -2.72
N GLU A 486 9.59 -28.33 -2.12
CA GLU A 486 9.14 -27.88 -0.80
C GLU A 486 8.67 -26.41 -0.89
N PRO A 487 7.36 -26.13 -0.79
CA PRO A 487 6.87 -24.76 -0.79
C PRO A 487 7.45 -24.03 0.43
N THR A 488 8.21 -22.97 0.17
CA THR A 488 8.68 -22.07 1.23
C THR A 488 7.49 -21.34 1.85
N ASP A 489 7.63 -20.95 3.12
CA ASP A 489 6.62 -20.12 3.77
C ASP A 489 6.42 -18.81 2.99
N ARG A 490 5.16 -18.38 2.93
CA ARG A 490 4.76 -17.11 2.30
C ARG A 490 4.93 -16.05 3.35
N LEU A 491 6.11 -15.43 3.33
CA LEU A 491 6.50 -14.50 4.36
C LEU A 491 5.99 -13.10 4.09
N HIS A 492 5.75 -12.70 2.83
CA HIS A 492 5.35 -11.32 2.54
C HIS A 492 3.89 -11.21 2.11
N ASP A 493 3.17 -10.23 2.66
CA ASP A 493 1.85 -9.84 2.18
C ASP A 493 1.96 -8.97 0.91
N VAL A 494 1.27 -9.39 -0.15
CA VAL A 494 1.29 -8.70 -1.45
C VAL A 494 -0.12 -8.26 -1.84
N ILE A 495 -0.34 -6.95 -1.91
CA ILE A 495 -1.58 -6.37 -2.44
C ILE A 495 -1.39 -6.10 -3.92
N TYR A 496 -2.28 -6.60 -4.78
CA TYR A 496 -2.17 -6.42 -6.23
C TYR A 496 -3.46 -5.97 -6.91
N GLU A 497 -3.32 -5.15 -7.96
CA GLU A 497 -4.39 -4.78 -8.88
C GLU A 497 -4.12 -5.37 -10.27
N ILE A 498 -5.02 -6.26 -10.72
CA ILE A 498 -4.88 -6.91 -12.03
C ILE A 498 -5.45 -6.01 -13.13
N VAL A 499 -4.63 -5.73 -14.15
CA VAL A 499 -5.06 -5.08 -15.39
C VAL A 499 -4.92 -6.04 -16.56
N VAL A 500 -6.01 -6.74 -16.90
CA VAL A 500 -5.99 -7.67 -18.04
C VAL A 500 -6.23 -6.92 -19.36
N HIS A 501 -5.18 -6.74 -20.14
CA HIS A 501 -5.26 -6.25 -21.51
C HIS A 501 -5.43 -7.40 -22.51
N GLY A 502 -6.68 -7.79 -22.78
CA GLY A 502 -6.99 -8.68 -23.91
C GLY A 502 -6.75 -7.98 -25.24
N THR A 503 -5.53 -8.00 -25.76
CA THR A 503 -5.14 -7.37 -27.03
C THR A 503 -5.94 -7.90 -28.22
N ASP A 504 -6.37 -9.16 -28.18
CA ASP A 504 -7.14 -9.77 -29.26
C ASP A 504 -8.66 -9.63 -29.13
N ALA A 505 -9.21 -9.45 -27.91
CA ALA A 505 -10.65 -9.33 -27.73
C ALA A 505 -11.19 -8.00 -28.31
N ARG A 506 -10.50 -6.88 -28.08
CA ARG A 506 -10.90 -5.58 -28.65
C ARG A 506 -10.75 -5.55 -30.17
N ARG A 507 -9.71 -6.18 -30.71
CA ARG A 507 -9.49 -6.29 -32.16
C ARG A 507 -10.52 -7.21 -32.79
N TRP A 508 -10.78 -8.38 -32.21
CA TRP A 508 -11.84 -9.30 -32.62
C TRP A 508 -13.22 -8.65 -32.55
N GLU A 509 -13.56 -7.97 -31.46
CA GLU A 509 -14.83 -7.25 -31.32
C GLU A 509 -14.98 -6.12 -32.34
N ARG A 510 -13.88 -5.45 -32.69
CA ARG A 510 -13.85 -4.43 -33.74
C ARG A 510 -14.09 -5.08 -35.10
N LEU A 511 -13.39 -6.17 -35.41
CA LEU A 511 -13.55 -6.92 -36.67
C LEU A 511 -14.95 -7.55 -36.77
N ALA A 512 -15.48 -8.11 -35.68
CA ALA A 512 -16.83 -8.65 -35.61
C ALA A 512 -17.89 -7.55 -35.78
N ARG A 513 -17.69 -6.36 -35.18
CA ARG A 513 -18.55 -5.19 -35.41
C ARG A 513 -18.50 -4.71 -36.85
N VAL A 514 -17.31 -4.64 -37.45
CA VAL A 514 -17.14 -4.25 -38.84
C VAL A 514 -17.86 -5.25 -39.75
N ALA A 515 -17.65 -6.56 -39.55
CA ALA A 515 -18.33 -7.61 -40.30
C ALA A 515 -19.86 -7.58 -40.13
N HIS A 516 -20.37 -7.30 -38.93
CA HIS A 516 -21.80 -7.14 -38.69
C HIS A 516 -22.37 -5.91 -39.42
N ASN A 517 -21.67 -4.78 -39.36
CA ASN A 517 -22.09 -3.54 -40.00
C ASN A 517 -22.04 -3.59 -41.54
N THR A 518 -21.14 -4.38 -42.14
CA THR A 518 -21.14 -4.61 -43.59
C THR A 518 -22.33 -5.44 -44.04
N ILE A 519 -22.78 -6.41 -43.23
CA ILE A 519 -23.98 -7.22 -43.51
C ILE A 519 -25.26 -6.36 -43.46
N ASP A 520 -25.36 -5.45 -42.50
CA ASP A 520 -26.52 -4.56 -42.35
C ASP A 520 -26.55 -3.47 -43.44
N ASN A 521 -25.39 -2.94 -43.82
CA ASN A 521 -25.30 -1.94 -44.90
C ASN A 521 -25.50 -2.53 -46.31
N SER A 522 -25.23 -3.83 -46.52
CA SER A 522 -25.61 -4.49 -47.77
C SER A 522 -27.12 -4.71 -47.90
N HIS A 523 -27.89 -4.67 -46.80
CA HIS A 523 -29.35 -4.77 -46.81
C HIS A 523 -30.06 -3.40 -46.95
N SER A 524 -29.39 -2.29 -46.64
CA SER A 524 -30.04 -0.96 -46.63
C SER A 524 -29.98 -0.19 -47.96
N ASN A 525 -29.19 -0.64 -48.94
CA ASN A 525 -29.07 0.00 -50.26
C ASN A 525 -29.91 -0.65 -51.39
N GLY A 526 -30.99 -1.35 -51.02
CA GLY A 526 -31.98 -1.87 -51.95
C GLY A 526 -33.17 -0.90 -52.13
N THR A 527 -33.11 -0.08 -53.17
CA THR A 527 -34.18 0.86 -53.56
C THR A 527 -35.55 0.21 -53.72
N ASN A 528 -36.54 0.88 -53.13
CA ASN A 528 -37.98 0.83 -53.35
C ASN A 528 -38.40 0.49 -54.80
N ARG A 529 -38.66 -0.79 -55.10
CA ARG A 529 -39.44 -1.22 -56.27
C ARG A 529 -40.40 -2.33 -55.87
N ASN A 530 -41.70 -2.04 -56.02
CA ASN A 530 -42.79 -3.01 -55.96
C ASN A 530 -42.54 -4.17 -56.92
N TYR A 531 -42.18 -5.35 -56.42
CA TYR A 531 -42.32 -6.62 -57.14
C TYR A 531 -42.50 -7.77 -56.15
N SER A 532 -43.35 -8.72 -56.54
CA SER A 532 -43.72 -9.96 -55.85
C SER A 532 -42.52 -10.78 -55.34
N PRO A 533 -42.70 -11.60 -54.29
CA PRO A 533 -41.59 -12.25 -53.58
C PRO A 533 -40.81 -13.18 -54.51
N PRO A 534 -39.47 -13.03 -54.63
CA PRO A 534 -38.63 -14.10 -55.14
C PRO A 534 -38.31 -15.08 -54.02
N GLN A 535 -38.13 -16.33 -54.42
CA GLN A 535 -37.74 -17.44 -53.57
C GLN A 535 -36.33 -17.20 -52.99
N PHE A 536 -36.15 -17.64 -51.75
CA PHE A 536 -34.87 -17.81 -51.09
C PHE A 536 -33.98 -18.76 -51.91
N ASP A 537 -32.95 -18.26 -52.60
CA ASP A 537 -31.87 -19.13 -53.13
C ASP A 537 -30.49 -18.45 -53.32
N ASP A 538 -30.31 -17.14 -53.07
CA ASP A 538 -28.99 -16.48 -53.25
C ASP A 538 -28.45 -15.84 -51.96
N ILE A 539 -28.01 -16.68 -51.02
CA ILE A 539 -27.08 -16.30 -49.94
C ILE A 539 -25.93 -17.30 -50.00
N ASN A 540 -24.91 -17.03 -50.82
CA ASN A 540 -23.56 -17.63 -50.73
C ASN A 540 -22.66 -17.06 -51.81
N GLN A 541 -22.18 -15.83 -51.62
CA GLN A 541 -20.92 -15.38 -52.21
C GLN A 541 -20.42 -14.16 -51.43
N PHE A 542 -19.76 -14.46 -50.31
CA PHE A 542 -18.81 -13.54 -49.69
C PHE A 542 -17.45 -13.97 -50.22
N ASP A 543 -16.83 -13.14 -51.06
CA ASP A 543 -15.53 -13.41 -51.67
C ASP A 543 -14.43 -12.96 -50.72
N TRP A 544 -13.66 -13.91 -50.20
CA TRP A 544 -12.60 -13.66 -49.23
C TRP A 544 -11.30 -13.19 -49.89
N ASP A 545 -11.22 -13.22 -51.23
CA ASP A 545 -10.02 -12.88 -52.00
C ASP A 545 -9.81 -11.36 -52.18
N ASP A 546 -10.78 -10.52 -51.78
CA ASP A 546 -10.67 -9.05 -51.81
C ASP A 546 -9.95 -8.44 -50.58
N LEU A 547 -9.54 -9.28 -49.61
CA LEU A 547 -8.66 -8.84 -48.52
C LEU A 547 -7.20 -8.88 -49.00
N ASN A 548 -6.68 -7.71 -49.38
CA ASN A 548 -5.28 -7.54 -49.79
C ASN A 548 -4.35 -7.73 -48.58
N TRP A 549 -3.83 -8.94 -48.40
CA TRP A 549 -2.95 -9.30 -47.27
C TRP A 549 -1.59 -8.60 -47.29
N ASP A 550 -1.14 -8.07 -48.44
CA ASP A 550 0.15 -7.37 -48.57
C ASP A 550 0.14 -5.94 -47.99
N ASP A 551 -1.03 -5.31 -47.84
CA ASP A 551 -1.16 -4.05 -47.08
C ASP A 551 -1.15 -4.31 -45.55
N PHE A 552 -1.37 -5.56 -45.13
CA PHE A 552 -1.48 -5.98 -43.73
C PHE A 552 -0.10 -6.14 -43.04
N GLU A 553 0.97 -6.40 -43.79
CA GLU A 553 2.34 -6.47 -43.25
C GLU A 553 3.02 -5.10 -43.14
N ASN A 554 2.65 -4.13 -43.99
CA ASN A 554 3.27 -2.79 -43.98
C ASN A 554 2.73 -1.89 -42.86
N ASP A 555 1.47 -2.06 -42.43
CA ASP A 555 0.90 -1.32 -41.29
C ASP A 555 1.43 -1.81 -39.92
N MET A 556 2.01 -3.03 -39.87
CA MET A 556 2.62 -3.58 -38.64
C MET A 556 3.94 -2.91 -38.25
N SER A 557 4.69 -2.31 -39.19
CA SER A 557 5.97 -1.65 -38.87
C SER A 557 5.83 -0.19 -38.45
N ASP A 558 4.80 0.52 -38.92
CA ASP A 558 4.67 1.96 -38.71
C ASP A 558 3.98 2.32 -37.37
N GLU A 559 3.13 1.44 -36.82
CA GLU A 559 2.48 1.68 -35.52
C GLU A 559 3.39 1.33 -34.33
N TYR A 560 4.34 0.40 -34.50
CA TYR A 560 5.34 0.05 -33.49
C TYR A 560 6.46 1.10 -33.32
N PHE A 561 6.85 1.80 -34.39
CA PHE A 561 7.88 2.86 -34.30
C PHE A 561 7.36 4.21 -33.78
N ASN A 562 6.06 4.49 -33.92
CA ASN A 562 5.50 5.78 -33.50
C ASN A 562 5.06 5.82 -32.03
N ASN A 563 4.79 4.68 -31.38
CA ASN A 563 4.45 4.65 -29.95
C ASN A 563 5.66 4.69 -28.99
N LEU A 564 6.88 4.56 -29.51
CA LEU A 564 8.14 4.68 -28.74
C LEU A 564 8.80 6.07 -28.85
N SER A 565 8.25 7.00 -29.64
CA SER A 565 8.87 8.33 -29.88
C SER A 565 8.06 9.54 -29.39
N MET A 566 6.96 9.33 -28.66
CA MET A 566 6.22 10.41 -27.98
C MET A 566 6.36 10.31 -26.46
N VAL A 567 7.58 10.52 -25.95
CA VAL A 567 7.81 11.05 -24.61
C VAL A 567 8.54 12.38 -24.78
N ASN A 568 7.78 13.46 -24.67
CA ASN A 568 8.32 14.80 -24.69
C ASN A 568 9.13 15.03 -23.41
N PHE A 569 10.40 15.38 -23.56
CA PHE A 569 11.11 16.18 -22.58
C PHE A 569 10.42 17.54 -22.45
N GLN A 570 9.84 17.81 -21.28
CA GLN A 570 9.78 19.15 -20.69
C GLN A 570 10.21 19.07 -19.24
#